data_AF-A0A6N2CDP1-F1
#
_entry.id   AF-A0A6N2CDP1-F1
#
_cell.length_a   1.000
_cell.length_b   1.000
_cell.length_c   1.000
_cell.angle_alpha   90.00
_cell.angle_beta   90.00
_cell.angle_gamma   90.00
#
_symmetry.space_group_name_H-M   'P 1'
#
loop_
_entity.id
_entity.type
_entity.pdbx_description
1 polymer ?
#
loop_
_entity_poly.entity_id
_entity_poly.type
_entity_poly.pdbx_seq_one_letter_code
_entity_poly.pdbx_strand_id
1 'polypeptide(L)'
;MNVEEEVERLKEEIKRLGTAQDDGSYKVTFGVLFNDDRCANIFEALVGTLRAAKKRKFLTYDVRKASTSFITTKWKDKKKVLWNQQTNQLNKTTTR
;
A
#
# COMPACT_ATOMS: atom_id res chain seq x y z
N MET A 1 -20.22 -7.28 -6.59
CA MET A 1 -18.90 -7.06 -5.98
C MET A 1 -18.26 -5.85 -6.63
N ASN A 2 -18.08 -4.75 -5.89
CA ASN A 2 -17.46 -3.54 -6.43
C ASN A 2 -15.93 -3.67 -6.30
N VAL A 3 -15.27 -3.98 -7.42
CA VAL A 3 -13.82 -4.19 -7.49
C VAL A 3 -13.04 -2.98 -6.96
N GLU A 4 -13.59 -1.78 -7.05
CA GLU A 4 -12.95 -0.57 -6.51
C GLU A 4 -12.89 -0.54 -4.98
N GLU A 5 -13.96 -0.97 -4.32
CA GLU A 5 -14.02 -1.00 -2.86
C GLU A 5 -13.07 -2.05 -2.27
N GLU A 6 -12.96 -3.21 -2.93
CA GLU A 6 -11.98 -4.24 -2.61
C GLU A 6 -10.53 -3.75 -2.76
N VAL A 7 -10.24 -3.01 -3.84
CA VAL A 7 -8.92 -2.42 -4.05
C VAL A 7 -8.62 -1.37 -2.98
N GLU A 8 -9.62 -0.65 -2.48
CA GLU A 8 -9.45 0.32 -1.41
C GLU A 8 -9.12 -0.36 -0.07
N ARG A 9 -9.86 -1.41 0.29
CA ARG A 9 -9.58 -2.27 1.46
C ARG A 9 -8.17 -2.87 1.40
N LEU A 10 -7.76 -3.32 0.21
CA LEU A 10 -6.42 -3.87 -0.02
C LEU A 10 -5.34 -2.82 0.26
N LYS A 11 -5.57 -1.53 -0.07
CA LYS A 11 -4.62 -0.45 0.25
C LYS A 11 -4.46 -0.28 1.76
N GLU A 12 -5.54 -0.40 2.53
CA GLU A 12 -5.50 -0.28 3.99
C GLU A 12 -4.69 -1.40 4.62
N GLU A 13 -4.90 -2.64 4.18
CA GLU A 13 -4.13 -3.77 4.71
C GLU A 13 -2.65 -3.73 4.30
N ILE A 14 -2.35 -3.27 3.07
CA ILE A 14 -0.97 -3.02 2.66
C ILE A 14 -0.34 -1.90 3.48
N LYS A 15 -1.07 -0.87 3.91
CA LYS A 15 -0.53 0.15 4.82
C LYS A 15 -0.32 -0.37 6.23
N ARG A 16 -1.18 -1.28 6.70
CA ARG A 16 -1.08 -1.87 8.05
C ARG A 16 0.10 -2.83 8.16
N LEU A 17 0.28 -3.68 7.15
CA LEU A 17 1.30 -4.73 7.12
C LEU A 17 2.60 -4.28 6.44
N GLY A 18 2.50 -3.37 5.48
CA GLY A 18 3.62 -2.88 4.71
C GLY A 18 4.40 -1.77 5.41
N THR A 19 5.64 -1.59 4.98
CA THR A 19 6.52 -0.56 5.49
C THR A 19 6.45 0.65 4.57
N ALA A 20 6.25 1.84 5.14
CA ALA A 20 6.36 3.09 4.40
C ALA A 20 7.83 3.35 4.05
N GLN A 21 8.09 3.64 2.78
CA GLN A 21 9.41 4.08 2.31
C GLN A 21 9.51 5.61 2.29
N ASP A 22 10.74 6.12 2.25
CA ASP A 22 11.07 7.54 2.22
C ASP A 22 10.56 8.25 0.96
N ASP A 23 10.32 7.49 -0.13
CA ASP A 23 9.74 7.98 -1.37
C ASP A 23 8.20 8.18 -1.30
N GLY A 24 7.59 7.77 -0.18
CA GLY A 24 6.14 7.80 0.02
C GLY A 24 5.39 6.61 -0.58
N SER A 25 6.10 5.60 -1.08
CA SER A 25 5.54 4.30 -1.44
C SER A 25 5.41 3.39 -0.22
N TYR A 26 4.59 2.34 -0.33
CA TYR A 26 4.56 1.26 0.65
C TYR A 26 5.10 -0.02 0.00
N LYS A 27 5.88 -0.75 0.78
CA LYS A 27 6.47 -2.02 0.38
C LYS A 27 6.01 -3.11 1.34
N VAL A 28 5.42 -4.18 0.80
CA VAL A 28 5.00 -5.35 1.56
C VAL A 28 5.36 -6.62 0.78
N THR A 29 5.63 -7.72 1.47
CA THR A 29 5.89 -9.01 0.80
C THR A 29 4.58 -9.73 0.52
N PHE A 30 4.53 -10.47 -0.58
CA PHE A 30 3.36 -11.30 -0.89
C PHE A 30 3.08 -12.31 0.23
N GLY A 31 4.13 -12.91 0.80
CA GLY A 31 4.01 -13.85 1.92
C GLY A 31 3.31 -13.27 3.14
N VAL A 32 3.56 -12.00 3.51
CA VAL A 32 2.92 -11.36 4.67
C VAL A 32 1.44 -11.10 4.42
N LEU A 33 1.06 -10.66 3.22
CA LEU A 33 -0.36 -10.48 2.86
C LEU A 33 -1.09 -11.81 2.76
N PHE A 34 -0.42 -12.85 2.25
CA PHE A 34 -1.01 -14.17 2.09
C PHE A 34 -1.12 -14.94 3.41
N ASN A 35 -0.21 -14.68 4.34
CA ASN A 35 -0.21 -15.25 5.69
C ASN A 35 -1.09 -14.45 6.68
N ASP A 36 -1.79 -13.41 6.21
CA ASP A 36 -2.70 -12.64 7.05
C ASP A 36 -4.13 -13.20 6.95
N ASP A 37 -4.66 -13.65 8.08
CA ASP A 37 -5.99 -14.28 8.17
C ASP A 37 -7.13 -13.32 7.80
N ARG A 38 -6.97 -12.00 7.97
CA ARG A 38 -8.00 -11.04 7.53
C ARG A 38 -8.03 -10.94 6.03
N CYS A 39 -6.87 -10.88 5.38
CA CYS A 39 -6.80 -10.89 3.93
C CYS A 39 -7.41 -12.17 3.34
N ALA A 40 -7.15 -13.32 3.94
CA ALA A 40 -7.76 -14.60 3.53
C ALA A 40 -9.29 -14.64 3.74
N ASN A 41 -9.80 -14.04 4.82
CA ASN A 41 -11.24 -14.02 5.12
C ASN A 41 -12.01 -12.94 4.34
N ILE A 42 -11.38 -11.82 4.00
CA ILE A 42 -12.00 -10.70 3.29
C ILE A 42 -11.95 -10.91 1.77
N PHE A 43 -10.85 -11.48 1.26
CA PHE A 43 -10.66 -11.68 -0.17
C PHE A 43 -10.76 -13.17 -0.52
N GLU A 44 -11.88 -13.58 -1.14
CA GLU A 44 -12.04 -14.91 -1.74
C GLU A 44 -10.87 -15.26 -2.69
N ALA A 45 -10.37 -14.26 -3.40
CA ALA A 45 -9.23 -14.40 -4.29
C ALA A 45 -8.30 -13.16 -4.21
N LEU A 46 -7.42 -13.14 -3.21
CA LEU A 46 -6.39 -12.08 -3.06
C LEU A 46 -5.62 -11.82 -4.36
N VAL A 47 -5.25 -12.89 -5.06
CA VAL A 47 -4.53 -12.81 -6.34
C VAL A 47 -5.39 -12.14 -7.43
N GLY A 48 -6.70 -12.34 -7.41
CA GLY A 48 -7.66 -11.69 -8.32
C GLY A 48 -7.71 -10.18 -8.11
N THR A 49 -7.89 -9.75 -6.87
CA THR A 49 -7.91 -8.33 -6.48
C THR A 49 -6.57 -7.65 -6.77
N LEU A 50 -5.44 -8.31 -6.48
CA LEU A 50 -4.10 -7.85 -6.84
C LEU A 50 -3.92 -7.67 -8.35
N ARG A 51 -4.44 -8.61 -9.16
CA ARG A 51 -4.36 -8.55 -10.62
C ARG A 51 -5.20 -7.40 -11.18
N ALA A 52 -6.39 -7.16 -10.60
CA ALA A 52 -7.23 -6.01 -10.94
C ALA A 52 -6.55 -4.68 -10.58
N ALA A 53 -5.96 -4.58 -9.38
CA ALA A 53 -5.21 -3.42 -8.93
C ALA A 53 -3.97 -3.14 -9.81
N LYS A 54 -3.25 -4.20 -10.22
CA LYS A 54 -2.11 -4.11 -11.15
C LYS A 54 -2.53 -3.65 -12.54
N LYS A 55 -3.65 -4.17 -13.06
CA LYS A 55 -4.20 -3.73 -14.36
C LYS A 55 -4.54 -2.24 -14.36
N ARG A 56 -5.00 -1.72 -13.21
CA ARG A 56 -5.28 -0.29 -12.98
C ARG A 56 -4.05 0.53 -12.58
N LYS A 57 -2.85 -0.06 -12.54
CA LYS A 57 -1.56 0.56 -12.17
C LYS A 57 -1.52 1.13 -10.74
N PHE A 58 -2.37 0.64 -9.82
CA PHE A 58 -2.32 1.05 -8.41
C PHE A 58 -1.13 0.45 -7.66
N LEU A 59 -0.77 -0.79 -7.99
CA LEU A 59 0.34 -1.52 -7.39
C LEU A 59 1.17 -2.22 -8.46
N THR A 60 2.42 -2.48 -8.12
CA THR A 60 3.38 -3.21 -8.95
C THR A 60 3.95 -4.35 -8.14
N TYR A 61 3.98 -5.54 -8.72
CA TYR A 61 4.64 -6.70 -8.13
C TYR A 61 5.19 -7.58 -9.25
N ASP A 62 6.34 -8.21 -9.00
CA ASP A 62 6.90 -9.20 -9.91
C ASP A 62 6.22 -10.56 -9.65
N VAL A 63 5.77 -11.24 -10.71
CA VAL A 63 5.10 -12.55 -10.61
C VAL A 63 6.09 -13.71 -10.69
N ARG A 64 7.33 -13.47 -11.11
CA ARG A 64 8.29 -14.56 -11.38
C ARG A 64 8.88 -15.23 -10.14
N LYS A 65 8.79 -14.60 -8.97
CA LYS A 65 9.33 -15.16 -7.72
C LYS A 65 8.32 -15.04 -6.58
N ALA A 66 7.23 -15.79 -6.65
CA ALA A 66 6.13 -15.72 -5.67
C ALA A 66 6.58 -15.72 -4.20
N SER A 67 7.67 -16.43 -3.85
CA SER A 67 8.23 -16.47 -2.50
C SER A 67 9.11 -15.28 -2.09
N THR A 68 9.61 -14.46 -3.04
CA THR A 68 10.47 -13.29 -2.75
C THR A 68 9.95 -11.99 -3.37
N SER A 69 8.76 -12.00 -3.96
CA SER A 69 8.19 -10.86 -4.65
C SER A 69 7.67 -9.82 -3.65
N PHE A 70 8.22 -8.62 -3.77
CA PHE A 70 7.72 -7.44 -3.09
C PHE A 70 6.59 -6.82 -3.89
N ILE A 71 5.52 -6.47 -3.20
CA ILE A 71 4.45 -5.63 -3.71
C ILE A 71 4.82 -4.20 -3.34
N THR A 72 5.02 -3.36 -4.35
CA THR A 72 5.25 -1.94 -4.20
C THR A 72 4.01 -1.17 -4.64
N THR A 73 3.61 -0.22 -3.82
CA THR A 73 2.42 0.58 -4.07
C THR A 73 2.81 1.95 -4.58
N LYS A 74 2.14 2.45 -5.63
CA LYS A 74 2.47 3.75 -6.23
C LYS A 74 1.50 4.87 -5.86
N TRP A 75 0.63 4.67 -4.86
CA TRP A 75 -0.25 5.73 -4.39
C TRP A 75 0.44 6.59 -3.32
N LYS A 76 0.35 7.92 -3.46
CA LYS A 76 0.77 8.87 -2.43
C LYS A 76 -0.36 9.04 -1.41
N ASP A 77 -0.04 8.88 -0.14
CA ASP A 77 -1.00 9.10 0.95
C ASP A 77 -1.25 10.60 1.14
N LYS A 78 -2.43 11.09 0.75
CA LYS A 78 -2.78 12.53 0.90
C LYS A 78 -2.70 12.99 2.36
N LYS A 79 -2.98 12.11 3.34
CA LYS A 79 -2.88 12.43 4.78
C LYS A 79 -1.45 12.72 5.24
N LYS A 80 -0.45 12.05 4.67
CA LYS A 80 0.97 12.25 5.02
C LYS A 80 1.52 13.55 4.40
N VAL A 81 1.05 13.92 3.20
CA VAL A 81 1.39 15.20 2.54
C VAL A 81 0.94 16.40 3.38
N LEU A 82 -0.26 16.33 3.95
CA LEU A 82 -0.79 17.40 4.81
C LEU A 82 0.02 17.55 6.11
N TRP A 83 0.40 16.45 6.75
CA TRP A 83 1.24 16.50 7.95
C TRP A 83 2.64 17.06 7.66
N ASN A 84 3.29 16.65 6.56
CA ASN A 84 4.62 17.15 6.18
C ASN A 84 4.63 18.63 5.75
N GLN A 85 3.52 19.14 5.20
CA GLN A 85 3.38 20.58 4.93
C GLN A 85 3.27 21.39 6.23
N GLN A 86 2.52 20.88 7.21
CA GLN A 86 2.32 21.56 8.48
C GLN A 86 3.61 21.59 9.32
N THR A 87 4.39 20.52 9.33
CA THR A 87 5.67 20.46 10.05
C THR A 87 6.72 21.39 9.43
N ASN A 88 6.80 21.47 8.10
CA ASN A 88 7.72 22.39 7.41
C ASN A 88 7.34 23.88 7.56
N GLN A 89 6.12 24.19 8.00
CA GLN A 89 5.73 25.56 8.38
C GLN A 89 6.13 25.89 9.83
N LEU A 90 6.04 24.92 10.76
CA LEU A 90 6.43 25.13 12.16
C LEU A 90 7.95 25.30 12.34
N ASN A 91 8.75 24.67 11.49
CA ASN A 91 10.22 24.70 11.59
C ASN A 91 10.82 26.03 11.10
N LYS A 92 10.05 26.87 10.42
CA LYS A 92 10.52 28.14 9.84
C LYS A 92 10.43 29.34 10.80
N THR A 93 9.81 29.16 11.97
CA THR A 93 9.62 30.25 12.96
C THR A 93 10.54 30.13 14.18
N THR A 94 11.31 29.05 14.31
CA THR A 94 12.27 28.84 15.41
C THR A 94 13.71 28.91 14.89
N THR A 95 14.05 30.06 14.30
CA THR A 95 15.44 30.53 14.21
C THR A 95 15.33 32.05 14.20
N ARG A 96 15.15 32.61 15.38
CA ARG A 96 15.36 34.03 15.64
C ARG A 96 15.97 34.17 17.02
#